data_AF-A0A2E1U419-F1
#
_entry.id   AF-A0A2E1U419-F1
#
_cell.length_a   1.000
_cell.length_b   1.000
_cell.length_c   1.000
_cell.angle_alpha   90.00
_cell.angle_beta   90.00
_cell.angle_gamma   90.00
#
_symmetry.space_group_name_H-M   'P 1'
#
loop_
_entity.id
_entity.type
_entity.pdbx_description
1 polymer ?
#
loop_
_entity_poly.entity_id
_entity_poly.type
_entity_poly.pdbx_seq_one_letter_code
_entity_poly.pdbx_strand_id
1 'polypeptide(L)'
;MNTETLLFIGLIVFLIGHYISQKKLLQSGLKEEKPLSQLRRLLLSGLLLMGLAVWAVMRHEPPYGTWGSLLFIESAVSLSFARKLLKKALK
;
A
#
# COMPACT_ATOMS: atom_id res chain seq x y z
N MET A 1 -23.21 16.57 3.52
CA MET A 1 -22.09 15.80 2.95
C MET A 1 -22.50 14.34 2.96
N ASN A 2 -22.49 13.67 1.82
CA ASN A 2 -23.00 12.30 1.72
C ASN A 2 -22.02 11.31 2.37
N THR A 3 -22.53 10.19 2.87
CA THR A 3 -21.73 9.14 3.53
C THR A 3 -20.58 8.66 2.64
N GLU A 4 -20.82 8.53 1.34
CA GLU A 4 -19.80 8.17 0.35
C GLU A 4 -18.64 9.18 0.29
N THR A 5 -18.95 10.48 0.36
CA THR A 5 -17.94 11.54 0.39
C THR A 5 -17.09 11.47 1.66
N LEU A 6 -17.73 11.20 2.82
CA LEU A 6 -17.03 10.97 4.09
C LEU A 6 -16.09 9.76 4.01
N LEU A 7 -16.57 8.64 3.48
CA LEU A 7 -15.78 7.42 3.30
C LEU A 7 -14.61 7.65 2.34
N PHE A 8 -14.81 8.41 1.26
CA PHE A 8 -13.76 8.73 0.32
C PHE A 8 -12.67 9.62 0.94
N ILE A 9 -13.05 10.65 1.70
CA ILE A 9 -12.09 11.48 2.44
C ILE A 9 -11.33 10.61 3.46
N GLY A 10 -12.04 9.74 4.18
CA GLY A 10 -11.44 8.80 5.12
C GLY A 10 -10.42 7.87 4.44
N LEU A 11 -10.75 7.35 3.25
CA LEU A 11 -9.85 6.53 2.45
C LEU A 11 -8.60 7.31 2.06
N ILE A 12 -8.72 8.56 1.58
CA ILE A 12 -7.58 9.38 1.20
C ILE A 12 -6.65 9.63 2.41
N VAL A 13 -7.21 10.02 3.55
CA VAL A 13 -6.43 10.27 4.78
C VAL A 13 -5.72 8.99 5.22
N PHE A 14 -6.42 7.85 5.18
CA PHE A 14 -5.83 6.54 5.47
C PHE A 14 -4.67 6.22 4.53
N LEU A 15 -4.84 6.41 3.22
CA LEU A 15 -3.82 6.14 2.21
C LEU A 15 -2.58 7.03 2.39
N ILE A 16 -2.76 8.31 2.72
CA ILE A 16 -1.64 9.22 3.03
C ILE A 16 -0.86 8.71 4.25
N GLY A 17 -1.55 8.37 5.34
CA GLY A 17 -0.93 7.84 6.54
C GLY A 17 -0.20 6.52 6.27
N HIS A 18 -0.83 5.65 5.49
CA HIS A 18 -0.26 4.39 5.04
C HIS A 18 1.03 4.62 4.24
N TYR A 19 1.00 5.49 3.22
CA TYR A 19 2.17 5.82 2.41
C TYR A 19 3.35 6.32 3.24
N ILE A 20 3.09 7.25 4.18
CA ILE A 20 4.12 7.77 5.08
C ILE A 20 4.72 6.64 5.93
N SER A 21 3.88 5.73 6.43
CA SER A 21 4.33 4.56 7.18
C SER A 21 5.21 3.64 6.33
N GLN A 22 4.80 3.29 5.11
CA GLN A 22 5.58 2.44 4.20
C GLN A 22 6.91 3.10 3.82
N LYS A 23 6.92 4.42 3.62
CA LYS A 23 8.14 5.18 3.35
C LYS A 23 9.10 5.17 4.54
N LYS A 24 8.60 5.33 5.78
CA LYS A 24 9.42 5.20 7.00
C LYS A 24 9.97 3.78 7.16
N LEU A 25 9.15 2.77 6.87
CA LEU A 25 9.53 1.36 6.93
C LEU A 25 10.65 1.04 5.91
N LEU A 26 10.54 1.56 4.69
CA LEU A 26 11.61 1.48 3.68
C LEU A 26 12.90 2.15 4.19
N GLN A 27 12.81 3.36 4.73
CA GLN A 27 13.99 4.08 5.24
C GLN A 27 14.68 3.33 6.39
N SER A 28 13.90 2.73 7.30
CA SER A 28 14.42 1.86 8.36
C SER A 28 15.11 0.63 7.78
N GLY A 29 14.47 -0.09 6.84
CA GLY A 29 15.08 -1.27 6.21
C GLY A 29 16.34 -0.94 5.40
N LEU A 30 16.43 0.26 4.81
CA LEU A 30 17.63 0.68 4.10
C LEU A 30 18.82 0.96 5.04
N LYS A 31 18.60 1.10 6.35
CA LYS A 31 19.68 1.27 7.34
C LYS A 31 20.12 -0.05 7.97
N GLU A 32 19.27 -1.07 7.98
CA GLU A 32 19.61 -2.38 8.54
C GLU A 32 20.45 -3.23 7.58
N GLU A 33 21.39 -4.00 8.11
CA GLU A 33 22.19 -4.96 7.33
C GLU A 33 21.30 -6.05 6.71
N LYS A 34 20.33 -6.57 7.47
CA LYS A 34 19.40 -7.63 7.03
C LYS A 34 17.94 -7.18 7.21
N PRO A 35 17.34 -6.47 6.23
CA PRO A 35 16.01 -5.87 6.37
C PRO A 35 14.84 -6.84 6.15
N LEU A 36 14.94 -8.06 6.70
CA LEU A 36 13.98 -9.14 6.48
C LEU A 36 12.59 -8.82 7.04
N SER A 37 12.52 -8.15 8.20
CA SER A 37 11.26 -7.79 8.86
C SER A 37 10.49 -6.72 8.05
N GLN A 38 11.19 -5.67 7.62
CA GLN A 38 10.65 -4.56 6.85
C GLN A 38 10.21 -5.03 5.46
N LEU A 39 11.01 -5.88 4.83
CA LEU A 39 10.66 -6.54 3.57
C LEU A 39 9.34 -7.31 3.69
N ARG A 40 9.21 -8.18 4.71
CA ARG A 40 7.98 -8.98 4.92
C ARG A 40 6.77 -8.09 5.15
N ARG A 41 6.90 -7.03 5.94
CA ARG A 41 5.82 -6.07 6.20
C ARG A 41 5.39 -5.32 4.93
N LEU A 42 6.35 -4.84 4.12
CA LEU A 42 6.05 -4.17 2.84
C LEU A 42 5.36 -5.13 1.85
N LEU A 43 5.84 -6.37 1.75
CA LEU A 43 5.22 -7.40 0.90
C LEU A 43 3.79 -7.72 1.35
N LEU A 44 3.60 -8.01 2.63
CA LEU A 44 2.29 -8.33 3.19
C LEU A 44 1.31 -7.19 2.94
N SER A 45 1.74 -5.95 3.24
CA SER A 45 0.92 -4.76 3.05
C SER A 45 0.55 -4.54 1.58
N GLY A 46 1.52 -4.69 0.68
CA GLY A 46 1.30 -4.58 -0.76
C GLY A 46 0.31 -5.63 -1.27
N LEU A 47 0.48 -6.89 -0.87
CA LEU A 47 -0.41 -7.98 -1.31
C LEU A 47 -1.84 -7.84 -0.75
N LEU A 48 -1.99 -7.44 0.51
CA LEU A 48 -3.30 -7.20 1.10
C LEU A 48 -4.04 -6.07 0.37
N LEU A 49 -3.38 -4.95 0.12
CA LEU A 49 -3.98 -3.84 -0.63
C LEU A 49 -4.28 -4.22 -2.07
N MET A 50 -3.45 -5.06 -2.71
CA MET A 50 -3.73 -5.57 -4.05
C MET A 50 -5.03 -6.38 -4.07
N GLY A 51 -5.20 -7.29 -3.11
CA GLY A 51 -6.41 -8.10 -3.00
C GLY A 51 -7.67 -7.25 -2.82
N LEU A 52 -7.60 -6.24 -1.94
CA LEU A 52 -8.70 -5.29 -1.74
C LEU A 52 -8.97 -4.44 -2.99
N ALA A 53 -7.92 -4.02 -3.70
CA ALA A 53 -8.05 -3.25 -4.93
C ALA A 53 -8.78 -4.04 -6.03
N VAL A 54 -8.35 -5.28 -6.28
CA VAL A 54 -8.99 -6.17 -7.25
C VAL A 54 -10.44 -6.42 -6.88
N TRP A 55 -10.70 -6.76 -5.61
CA TRP A 55 -12.06 -6.96 -5.12
C TRP A 55 -12.95 -5.72 -5.34
N ALA A 56 -12.44 -4.51 -5.05
CA ALA A 56 -13.19 -3.27 -5.23
C ALA A 56 -13.50 -3.00 -6.72
N VAL A 57 -12.54 -3.19 -7.62
CA VAL A 57 -12.77 -3.03 -9.07
C VAL A 57 -13.80 -4.05 -9.58
N MET A 58 -13.77 -5.28 -9.05
CA MET A 58 -14.72 -6.33 -9.42
C MET A 58 -16.18 -6.03 -9.03
N ARG A 59 -16.45 -5.02 -8.18
CA ARG A 59 -17.82 -4.66 -7.81
C ARG A 59 -18.59 -3.91 -8.91
N HIS A 60 -17.89 -3.35 -9.91
CA HIS A 60 -18.49 -2.71 -11.11
C HIS A 60 -19.52 -1.60 -10.80
N GLU A 61 -19.50 -1.05 -9.59
CA GLU A 61 -20.42 -0.02 -9.11
C GLU A 61 -19.61 1.19 -8.62
N PRO A 62 -20.10 2.43 -8.82
CA PRO A 62 -19.57 3.58 -8.12
C PRO A 62 -19.78 3.42 -6.60
N PRO A 63 -18.86 3.88 -5.73
CA PRO A 63 -17.56 4.51 -6.00
C PRO A 63 -16.37 3.52 -6.04
N TYR A 64 -16.63 2.21 -6.07
CA TYR A 64 -15.63 1.18 -5.83
C TYR A 64 -14.50 1.13 -6.88
N GLY A 65 -14.77 1.53 -8.13
CA GLY A 65 -13.73 1.63 -9.17
C GLY A 65 -12.63 2.64 -8.82
N THR A 66 -13.01 3.81 -8.28
CA THR A 66 -12.07 4.85 -7.83
C THR A 66 -11.29 4.37 -6.60
N TRP A 67 -11.98 3.74 -5.65
CA TRP A 67 -11.34 3.21 -4.45
C TRP A 67 -10.35 2.09 -4.79
N GLY A 68 -10.74 1.20 -5.68
CA GLY A 68 -9.88 0.13 -6.18
C GLY A 68 -8.62 0.66 -6.86
N SER A 69 -8.76 1.69 -7.71
CA SER A 69 -7.61 2.35 -8.35
C SER A 69 -6.63 2.96 -7.33
N LEU A 70 -7.14 3.63 -6.30
CA LEU A 70 -6.29 4.22 -5.26
C LEU A 70 -5.56 3.15 -4.43
N LEU A 71 -6.26 2.09 -4.02
CA LEU A 71 -5.68 0.96 -3.31
C LEU A 71 -4.63 0.23 -4.15
N PHE A 72 -4.86 0.11 -5.47
CA PHE A 72 -3.93 -0.49 -6.41
C PHE A 72 -2.61 0.29 -6.48
N ILE A 73 -2.68 1.62 -6.58
CA ILE A 73 -1.50 2.49 -6.58
C ILE A 73 -0.69 2.28 -5.30
N GLU A 74 -1.35 2.31 -4.13
CA GLU A 74 -0.69 2.16 -2.84
C GLU A 74 -0.07 0.77 -2.65
N SER A 75 -0.73 -0.26 -3.17
CA SER A 75 -0.19 -1.62 -3.25
C SER A 75 1.09 -1.66 -4.09
N ALA A 76 1.06 -1.09 -5.30
CA ALA A 76 2.20 -1.08 -6.21
C ALA A 76 3.41 -0.35 -5.60
N VAL A 77 3.18 0.77 -4.89
CA VAL A 77 4.21 1.49 -4.15
C VAL A 77 4.83 0.59 -3.08
N SER A 78 4.02 -0.08 -2.26
CA SER A 78 4.48 -0.97 -1.19
C SER A 78 5.34 -2.11 -1.73
N LEU A 79 4.90 -2.76 -2.81
CA LEU A 79 5.63 -3.84 -3.49
C LEU A 79 6.94 -3.33 -4.12
N SER A 80 6.94 -2.12 -4.69
CA SER A 80 8.14 -1.49 -5.24
C SER A 80 9.18 -1.21 -4.15
N PHE A 81 8.75 -0.73 -2.99
CA PHE A 81 9.61 -0.55 -1.82
C PHE A 81 10.16 -1.89 -1.30
N ALA A 82 9.32 -2.92 -1.22
CA ALA A 82 9.74 -4.26 -0.87
C ALA A 82 10.81 -4.79 -1.84
N ARG A 83 10.61 -4.64 -3.16
CA ARG A 83 11.59 -5.01 -4.18
C ARG A 83 12.93 -4.31 -3.97
N LYS A 84 12.92 -3.04 -3.54
CA LYS A 84 14.14 -2.28 -3.24
C LYS A 84 14.90 -2.88 -2.05
N LEU A 85 14.21 -3.27 -0.98
CA LEU A 85 14.84 -3.95 0.16
C LEU A 85 15.32 -5.37 -0.17
N LEU A 86 14.57 -6.10 -0.98
CA LEU A 86 14.97 -7.43 -1.45
C LEU A 86 16.29 -7.37 -2.21
N LYS A 87 16.44 -6.41 -3.13
CA LYS A 87 17.70 -6.18 -3.85
C LYS A 87 18.87 -5.84 -2.93
N LYS A 88 18.61 -5.17 -1.80
CA LYS A 88 19.64 -4.90 -0.79
C LYS A 88 20.02 -6.17 -0.03
N ALA A 89 19.04 -6.97 0.37
CA ALA A 89 19.28 -8.21 1.13
C ALA A 89 20.00 -9.31 0.34
N LEU A 90 19.97 -9.24 -0.99
CA LEU A 90 20.67 -10.15 -1.90
C LEU A 90 22.08 -9.69 -2.28
N LYS A 91 22.47 -8.46 -1.90
CA LYS A 91 23.83 -7.93 -2.05
C LYS A 91 24.62 -8.20 -0.78
#